data_AF-A0A954GJX3-F1
#
_entry.id   AF-A0A954GJX3-F1
#
_cell.length_a   1.000
_cell.length_b   1.000
_cell.length_c   1.000
_cell.angle_alpha   90.00
_cell.angle_beta   90.00
_cell.angle_gamma   90.00
#
_symmetry.space_group_name_H-M   'P 1'
#
loop_
_entity.id
_entity.type
_entity.pdbx_description
1 polymer ?
#
loop_
_entity_poly.entity_id
_entity_poly.type
_entity_poly.pdbx_seq_one_letter_code
_entity_poly.pdbx_strand_id
1 'polypeptide(L)'
;GDPKVALAQRIIALRGSRGILDNTFLKFLMQSVFVQAQLTSRSSGTTVSGIKQSELREVVLPLPPLREQEAIACILGALDDKIELNRRRNRTLEGLARALFQSWFVDFDPVKAKAAGQSPPGLTPQLAALFPDSFEDSDLGEIPTGWKVRTLPEVCEVNPTRSLPKGTIAPYLDMASMPTAGPSPEGWVFREMGSGMKFVNGDTLVARITPCLENGKTAFVDFLDDDQVGWGSTEYIVLRPREAVPPAFAYLLARSTNFRRFAIQQMTGSSGRQRVPADSLSKYQLVVPELESDLFAHFGRLVLPQLRRIREAMEQNRTIAAIRDALLPKLISGEMRVPDAERIVGRAL
;
A
#
# COMPACT_ATOMS: atom_id res chain seq x y z
N GLY A 1 -1.05 -8.44 31.88
CA GLY A 1 -2.51 -8.63 31.91
C GLY A 1 -3.05 -8.17 30.58
N ASP A 2 -3.96 -8.94 29.98
CA ASP A 2 -4.52 -8.59 28.67
C ASP A 2 -5.18 -7.20 28.71
N PRO A 3 -5.06 -6.42 27.62
CA PRO A 3 -5.69 -5.12 27.53
C PRO A 3 -7.21 -5.26 27.71
N LYS A 4 -7.81 -4.40 28.55
CA LYS A 4 -9.27 -4.33 28.68
C LYS A 4 -9.84 -3.75 27.40
N VAL A 5 -10.65 -4.53 26.69
CA VAL A 5 -11.27 -4.12 25.41
C VAL A 5 -12.78 -4.03 25.57
N ALA A 6 -13.40 -2.98 25.03
CA ALA A 6 -14.84 -2.86 24.90
C ALA A 6 -15.24 -3.16 23.45
N LEU A 7 -16.21 -4.05 23.24
CA LEU A 7 -16.65 -4.49 21.91
C LEU A 7 -17.92 -3.75 21.50
N ALA A 8 -18.01 -3.35 20.22
CA ALA A 8 -19.20 -2.74 19.66
C ALA A 8 -20.37 -3.75 19.60
N GLN A 9 -21.62 -3.24 19.56
CA GLN A 9 -22.85 -4.04 19.63
C GLN A 9 -22.98 -5.14 18.54
N ARG A 10 -22.28 -5.02 17.41
CA ARG A 10 -22.32 -5.99 16.30
C ARG A 10 -21.10 -6.92 16.26
N ILE A 11 -20.33 -7.01 17.35
CA ILE A 11 -19.16 -7.88 17.46
C ILE A 11 -19.46 -8.96 18.49
N ILE A 12 -19.25 -10.22 18.11
CA ILE A 12 -19.37 -11.38 19.01
C ILE A 12 -17.95 -11.87 19.34
N ALA A 13 -17.62 -11.93 20.62
CA ALA A 13 -16.40 -12.57 21.09
C ALA A 13 -16.62 -14.07 21.19
N LEU A 14 -15.76 -14.83 20.52
CA LEU A 14 -15.66 -16.28 20.68
C LEU A 14 -14.39 -16.61 21.44
N ARG A 15 -14.49 -17.55 22.38
CA ARG A 15 -13.38 -18.05 23.16
C ARG A 15 -13.53 -19.55 23.30
N GLY A 16 -12.51 -20.30 22.91
CA GLY A 16 -12.44 -21.74 23.08
C GLY A 16 -12.47 -22.11 24.57
N SER A 17 -13.20 -23.18 24.89
CA SER A 17 -13.20 -23.76 26.22
C SER A 17 -11.81 -24.33 26.53
N ARG A 18 -11.27 -24.00 27.71
CA ARG A 18 -9.92 -24.38 28.13
C ARG A 18 -9.76 -25.90 28.10
N GLY A 19 -8.71 -26.39 27.43
CA GLY A 19 -8.42 -27.82 27.29
C GLY A 19 -9.28 -28.55 26.25
N ILE A 20 -10.17 -27.85 25.54
CA ILE A 20 -11.04 -28.43 24.50
C ILE A 20 -10.74 -27.81 23.14
N LEU A 21 -10.60 -26.48 23.09
CA LEU A 21 -10.46 -25.73 21.85
C LEU A 21 -9.36 -24.67 21.97
N ASP A 22 -8.32 -24.78 21.15
CA ASP A 22 -7.31 -23.75 21.01
C ASP A 22 -7.89 -22.51 20.29
N ASN A 23 -7.54 -21.30 20.76
CA ASN A 23 -8.11 -20.06 20.22
C ASN A 23 -7.52 -19.71 18.84
N THR A 24 -6.27 -20.07 18.58
CA THR A 24 -5.62 -19.84 17.28
C THR A 24 -6.18 -20.82 16.26
N PHE A 25 -6.40 -22.09 16.64
CA PHE A 25 -7.14 -23.06 15.84
C PHE A 25 -8.57 -22.59 15.56
N LEU A 26 -9.30 -22.12 16.58
CA LEU A 26 -10.65 -21.57 16.41
C LEU A 26 -10.66 -20.42 15.39
N LYS A 27 -9.69 -19.50 15.42
CA LYS A 27 -9.56 -18.44 14.41
C LYS A 27 -9.50 -19.03 13.00
N PHE A 28 -8.61 -19.98 12.74
CA PHE A 28 -8.47 -20.61 11.43
C PHE A 28 -9.70 -21.43 11.04
N LEU A 29 -10.31 -22.13 12.00
CA LEU A 29 -11.51 -22.90 11.80
C LEU A 29 -12.67 -22.01 11.34
N MET A 30 -12.85 -20.85 11.97
CA MET A 30 -13.84 -19.85 11.57
C MET A 30 -13.60 -19.29 10.17
N GLN A 31 -12.37 -19.30 9.68
CA GLN A 31 -12.01 -18.86 8.32
C GLN A 31 -12.16 -19.97 7.27
N SER A 32 -12.33 -21.22 7.70
CA SER A 32 -12.47 -22.35 6.79
C SER A 32 -13.74 -22.26 5.95
N VAL A 33 -13.67 -22.76 4.71
CA VAL A 33 -14.82 -22.81 3.78
C VAL A 33 -16.01 -23.54 4.42
N PHE A 34 -15.74 -24.60 5.18
CA PHE A 34 -16.76 -25.39 5.87
C PHE A 34 -17.57 -24.57 6.87
N VAL A 35 -16.90 -23.79 7.73
CA VAL A 35 -17.59 -22.95 8.72
C VAL A 35 -18.21 -21.72 8.06
N GLN A 36 -17.52 -21.10 7.10
CA GLN A 36 -18.06 -19.95 6.36
C GLN A 36 -19.36 -20.30 5.63
N ALA A 37 -19.46 -21.48 5.02
CA ALA A 37 -20.69 -21.94 4.37
C ALA A 37 -21.87 -22.06 5.35
N GLN A 38 -21.63 -22.58 6.57
CA GLN A 38 -22.64 -22.64 7.63
C GLN A 38 -23.03 -21.25 8.12
N LEU A 39 -22.08 -20.32 8.26
CA LEU A 39 -22.36 -18.94 8.67
C LEU A 39 -23.20 -18.22 7.62
N THR A 40 -22.89 -18.39 6.34
CA THR A 40 -23.64 -17.77 5.24
C THR A 40 -25.06 -18.32 5.17
N SER A 41 -25.26 -19.64 5.27
CA SER A 41 -26.60 -20.25 5.19
C SER A 41 -27.51 -19.86 6.37
N ARG A 42 -26.91 -19.53 7.51
CA ARG A 42 -27.61 -19.08 8.73
C ARG A 42 -27.69 -17.56 8.87
N SER A 43 -27.08 -16.81 7.95
CA SER A 43 -27.12 -15.35 7.95
C SER A 43 -28.47 -14.85 7.45
N SER A 44 -28.89 -13.68 7.94
CA SER A 44 -30.16 -13.04 7.59
C SER A 44 -29.95 -11.59 7.19
N GLY A 45 -30.81 -11.06 6.31
CA GLY A 45 -30.75 -9.68 5.81
C GLY A 45 -30.26 -9.59 4.35
N THR A 46 -30.96 -8.80 3.55
CA THR A 46 -30.76 -8.66 2.09
C THR A 46 -29.77 -7.56 1.71
N THR A 47 -29.66 -6.50 2.51
CA THR A 47 -28.76 -5.35 2.26
C THR A 47 -27.51 -5.36 3.15
N VAL A 48 -27.63 -5.91 4.37
CA VAL A 48 -26.52 -6.15 5.31
C VAL A 48 -26.78 -7.49 5.98
N SER A 49 -25.97 -8.48 5.69
CA SER A 49 -26.11 -9.82 6.26
C SER A 49 -25.56 -9.85 7.69
N GLY A 50 -26.36 -10.38 8.62
CA GLY A 50 -25.97 -10.57 10.02
C GLY A 50 -26.40 -11.93 10.54
N ILE A 51 -25.64 -12.49 11.47
CA ILE A 51 -25.96 -13.75 12.16
C ILE A 51 -26.42 -13.45 13.59
N LYS A 52 -27.53 -14.06 14.01
CA LYS A 52 -28.00 -13.98 15.40
C LYS A 52 -27.13 -14.86 16.29
N GLN A 53 -26.94 -14.47 17.55
CA GLN A 53 -26.15 -15.27 18.49
C GLN A 53 -26.73 -16.68 18.68
N SER A 54 -28.05 -16.85 18.63
CA SER A 54 -28.71 -18.16 18.69
C SER A 54 -28.28 -19.07 17.53
N GLU A 55 -28.30 -18.54 16.30
CA GLU A 55 -27.88 -19.29 15.10
C GLU A 55 -26.40 -19.62 15.10
N LEU A 56 -25.56 -18.72 15.63
CA LEU A 56 -24.12 -18.95 15.73
C LEU A 56 -23.79 -20.13 16.66
N ARG A 57 -24.62 -20.40 17.67
CA ARG A 57 -24.43 -21.55 18.58
C ARG A 57 -24.75 -22.89 17.92
N GLU A 58 -25.50 -22.88 16.82
CA GLU A 58 -25.87 -24.07 16.03
C GLU A 58 -24.84 -24.41 14.94
N VAL A 59 -23.73 -23.68 14.86
CA VAL A 59 -22.64 -23.94 13.93
C VAL A 59 -21.84 -25.14 14.42
N VAL A 60 -21.71 -26.15 13.55
CA VAL A 60 -20.95 -27.37 13.84
C VAL A 60 -19.47 -27.14 13.54
N LEU A 61 -18.63 -27.45 14.52
CA LEU A 61 -17.18 -27.29 14.45
C LEU A 61 -16.51 -28.67 14.40
N PRO A 62 -15.69 -28.98 13.38
CA PRO A 62 -14.85 -30.18 13.40
C PRO A 62 -13.70 -29.95 14.38
N LEU A 63 -13.65 -30.77 15.43
CA LEU A 63 -12.71 -30.65 16.53
C LEU A 63 -11.79 -31.87 16.56
N PRO A 64 -10.59 -31.81 15.95
CA PRO A 64 -9.59 -32.85 16.14
C PRO A 64 -9.08 -32.84 17.59
N PRO A 65 -8.31 -33.85 18.02
CA PRO A 65 -7.70 -33.87 19.35
C PRO A 65 -6.89 -32.60 19.63
N LEU A 66 -6.88 -32.13 20.89
CA LEU A 66 -6.27 -30.84 21.25
C LEU A 66 -4.83 -30.69 20.75
N ARG A 67 -4.01 -31.74 20.83
CA ARG A 67 -2.62 -31.72 20.33
C ARG A 67 -2.53 -31.46 18.83
N GLU A 68 -3.47 -31.99 18.06
CA GLU A 68 -3.54 -31.77 16.61
C GLU A 68 -4.02 -30.34 16.30
N GLN A 69 -4.98 -29.82 17.08
CA GLN A 69 -5.38 -28.41 16.98
C GLN A 69 -4.18 -27.47 17.23
N GLU A 70 -3.43 -27.70 18.29
CA GLU A 70 -2.24 -26.92 18.66
C GLU A 70 -1.18 -26.97 17.54
N ALA A 71 -0.97 -28.15 16.94
CA ALA A 71 -0.01 -28.30 15.85
C ALA A 71 -0.47 -27.58 14.57
N ILE A 72 -1.74 -27.72 14.17
CA ILE A 72 -2.31 -26.99 13.02
C ILE A 72 -2.23 -25.48 13.26
N ALA A 73 -2.60 -25.04 14.46
CA ALA A 73 -2.53 -23.64 14.87
C ALA A 73 -1.10 -23.09 14.81
N CYS A 74 -0.11 -23.87 15.23
CA CYS A 74 1.30 -23.48 15.16
C CYS A 74 1.76 -23.29 13.71
N ILE A 75 1.45 -24.25 12.82
CA ILE A 75 1.85 -24.20 11.40
C ILE A 75 1.24 -23.01 10.68
N LEU A 76 -0.09 -22.86 10.77
CA LEU A 76 -0.80 -21.76 10.10
C LEU A 76 -0.50 -20.41 10.77
N GLY A 77 -0.28 -20.40 12.08
CA GLY A 77 0.14 -19.24 12.86
C GLY A 77 1.48 -18.69 12.37
N ALA A 78 2.47 -19.56 12.12
CA ALA A 78 3.78 -19.14 11.62
C ALA A 78 3.69 -18.42 10.25
N LEU A 79 2.77 -18.84 9.37
CA LEU A 79 2.51 -18.17 8.09
C LEU A 79 1.91 -16.77 8.30
N ASP A 80 0.92 -16.65 9.18
CA ASP A 80 0.31 -15.36 9.53
C ASP A 80 1.31 -14.40 10.21
N ASP A 81 2.17 -14.92 11.08
CA ASP A 81 3.23 -14.15 11.74
C ASP A 81 4.23 -13.59 10.72
N LYS A 82 4.60 -14.39 9.71
CA LYS A 82 5.48 -13.94 8.61
C LYS A 82 4.82 -12.84 7.78
N ILE A 83 3.52 -12.97 7.47
CA ILE A 83 2.76 -11.93 6.76
C ILE A 83 2.75 -10.63 7.57
N GLU A 84 2.47 -10.70 8.87
CA GLU A 84 2.43 -9.50 9.72
C GLU A 84 3.81 -8.87 9.89
N LEU A 85 4.86 -9.67 10.03
CA LEU A 85 6.24 -9.18 10.05
C LEU A 85 6.57 -8.41 8.76
N ASN A 86 6.23 -8.97 7.60
CA ASN A 86 6.42 -8.31 6.31
C ASN A 86 5.60 -7.02 6.20
N ARG A 87 4.34 -7.01 6.65
CA ARG A 87 3.50 -5.79 6.68
C ARG A 87 4.09 -4.71 7.59
N ARG A 88 4.64 -5.07 8.75
CA ARG A 88 5.31 -4.14 9.67
C ARG A 88 6.58 -3.58 9.03
N ARG A 89 7.40 -4.44 8.43
CA ARG A 89 8.60 -4.02 7.68
C ARG A 89 8.23 -3.03 6.59
N ASN A 90 7.20 -3.32 5.80
CA ASN A 90 6.77 -2.44 4.71
C ASN A 90 6.31 -1.07 5.22
N ARG A 91 5.55 -1.02 6.31
CA ARG A 91 5.18 0.23 7.00
C ARG A 91 6.40 1.04 7.42
N THR A 92 7.42 0.39 7.98
CA THR A 92 8.67 1.06 8.38
C THR A 92 9.45 1.59 7.17
N LEU A 93 9.59 0.79 6.11
CA LEU A 93 10.30 1.17 4.88
C LEU A 93 9.67 2.38 4.20
N GLU A 94 8.35 2.36 4.04
CA GLU A 94 7.61 3.49 3.47
C GLU A 94 7.68 4.71 4.39
N GLY A 95 7.54 4.52 5.70
CA GLY A 95 7.66 5.59 6.69
C GLY A 95 9.01 6.31 6.59
N LEU A 96 10.10 5.56 6.40
CA LEU A 96 11.44 6.11 6.22
C LEU A 96 11.55 6.90 4.91
N ALA A 97 11.02 6.36 3.80
CA ALA A 97 11.00 7.05 2.51
C ALA A 97 10.21 8.37 2.57
N ARG A 98 9.04 8.36 3.24
CA ARG A 98 8.23 9.57 3.47
C ARG A 98 8.94 10.58 4.35
N ALA A 99 9.61 10.13 5.41
CA ALA A 99 10.38 11.01 6.29
C ALA A 99 11.55 11.66 5.55
N LEU A 100 12.28 10.92 4.72
CA LEU A 100 13.34 11.48 3.89
C LEU A 100 12.79 12.51 2.89
N PHE A 101 11.69 12.19 2.20
CA PHE A 101 11.06 13.14 1.27
C PHE A 101 10.63 14.42 1.98
N GLN A 102 9.95 14.29 3.11
CA GLN A 102 9.47 15.39 3.92
C GLN A 102 10.65 16.25 4.40
N SER A 103 11.66 15.62 4.99
CA SER A 103 12.85 16.29 5.52
C SER A 103 13.63 17.04 4.43
N TRP A 104 13.83 16.42 3.26
CA TRP A 104 14.69 16.99 2.22
C TRP A 104 13.99 18.03 1.34
N PHE A 105 12.73 17.80 0.98
CA PHE A 105 12.04 18.58 -0.05
C PHE A 105 10.84 19.39 0.45
N VAL A 106 10.45 19.24 1.71
CA VAL A 106 9.31 19.98 2.29
C VAL A 106 9.76 20.83 3.47
N ASP A 107 10.47 20.24 4.42
CA ASP A 107 10.90 20.92 5.65
C ASP A 107 12.34 21.47 5.54
N PHE A 108 13.10 21.03 4.53
CA PHE A 108 14.48 21.44 4.27
C PHE A 108 15.42 21.26 5.48
N ASP A 109 15.23 20.20 6.29
CA ASP A 109 15.98 20.02 7.54
C ASP A 109 17.50 19.99 7.35
N PRO A 110 18.06 19.35 6.29
CA PRO A 110 19.51 19.40 6.07
C PRO A 110 20.03 20.83 5.85
N VAL A 111 19.26 21.67 5.15
CA VAL A 111 19.63 23.07 4.88
C VAL A 111 19.53 23.89 6.16
N LYS A 112 18.46 23.69 6.96
CA LYS A 112 18.30 24.33 8.27
C LYS A 112 19.43 23.99 9.23
N ALA A 113 19.84 22.71 9.28
CA ALA A 113 20.96 22.28 10.12
C ALA A 113 22.27 22.98 9.70
N LYS A 114 22.55 23.03 8.39
CA LYS A 114 23.74 23.71 7.88
C LYS A 114 23.73 25.22 8.14
N ALA A 115 22.59 25.88 7.94
CA ALA A 115 22.43 27.31 8.25
C ALA A 115 22.65 27.62 9.73
N ALA A 116 22.34 26.68 10.63
CA ALA A 116 22.62 26.78 12.06
C ALA A 116 24.08 26.39 12.43
N GLY A 117 24.96 26.12 11.46
CA GLY A 117 26.33 25.67 11.69
C GLY A 117 26.43 24.23 12.22
N GLN A 118 25.39 23.42 12.08
CA GLN A 118 25.31 22.05 12.56
C GLN A 118 25.48 21.04 11.43
N SER A 119 25.94 19.84 11.76
CA SER A 119 25.96 18.72 10.81
C SER A 119 24.55 18.14 10.65
N PRO A 120 24.03 17.99 9.42
CA PRO A 120 22.73 17.38 9.20
C PRO A 120 22.66 15.96 9.77
N PRO A 121 21.67 15.65 10.63
CA PRO A 121 21.59 14.36 11.30
C PRO A 121 21.35 13.22 10.29
N GLY A 122 22.16 12.18 10.37
CA GLY A 122 22.01 10.98 9.54
C GLY A 122 22.51 11.12 8.09
N LEU A 123 23.17 12.23 7.73
CA LEU A 123 23.82 12.40 6.43
C LEU A 123 25.33 12.21 6.52
N THR A 124 25.92 11.59 5.50
CA THR A 124 27.38 11.58 5.33
C THR A 124 27.86 12.97 4.91
N PRO A 125 29.13 13.35 5.18
CA PRO A 125 29.67 14.64 4.75
C PRO A 125 29.52 14.89 3.24
N GLN A 126 29.71 13.85 2.41
CA GLN A 126 29.56 13.96 0.96
C GLN A 126 28.13 14.29 0.55
N LEU A 127 27.13 13.69 1.21
CA LEU A 127 25.73 13.95 0.93
C LEU A 127 25.30 15.32 1.47
N ALA A 128 25.77 15.71 2.66
CA ALA A 128 25.51 17.04 3.24
C ALA A 128 26.07 18.18 2.37
N ALA A 129 27.14 17.94 1.61
CA ALA A 129 27.70 18.89 0.65
C ALA A 129 26.75 19.20 -0.53
N LEU A 130 25.79 18.32 -0.84
CA LEU A 130 24.82 18.53 -1.91
C LEU A 130 23.68 19.49 -1.53
N PHE A 131 23.54 19.81 -0.24
CA PHE A 131 22.54 20.74 0.26
C PHE A 131 23.14 22.15 0.37
N PRO A 132 22.39 23.21 0.06
CA PRO A 132 22.76 24.58 0.45
C PRO A 132 22.92 24.72 1.96
N ASP A 133 23.58 25.79 2.40
CA ASP A 133 23.76 26.17 3.80
C ASP A 133 23.05 27.47 4.19
N SER A 134 22.28 28.04 3.27
CA SER A 134 21.51 29.27 3.49
C SER A 134 20.14 29.20 2.81
N PHE A 135 19.31 30.18 3.14
CA PHE A 135 17.99 30.40 2.54
C PHE A 135 17.95 31.73 1.79
N GLU A 136 17.03 31.83 0.83
CA GLU A 136 16.68 33.04 0.10
C GLU A 136 15.15 33.22 0.05
N ASP A 137 14.70 34.46 -0.09
CA ASP A 137 13.27 34.79 -0.17
C ASP A 137 12.66 34.37 -1.51
N SER A 138 11.45 33.82 -1.47
CA SER A 138 10.66 33.51 -2.65
C SER A 138 9.16 33.75 -2.43
N ASP A 139 8.37 33.65 -3.50
CA ASP A 139 6.90 33.75 -3.43
C ASP A 139 6.24 32.68 -2.54
N LEU A 140 6.94 31.58 -2.24
CA LEU A 140 6.48 30.52 -1.33
C LEU A 140 7.10 30.60 0.07
N GLY A 141 7.74 31.71 0.40
CA GLY A 141 8.51 31.91 1.63
C GLY A 141 10.00 31.63 1.45
N GLU A 142 10.72 31.45 2.55
CA GLU A 142 12.15 31.13 2.53
C GLU A 142 12.39 29.75 1.91
N ILE A 143 13.25 29.70 0.90
CA ILE A 143 13.65 28.47 0.21
C ILE A 143 15.17 28.29 0.25
N PRO A 144 15.70 27.07 0.15
CA PRO A 144 17.14 26.87 0.11
C PRO A 144 17.79 27.64 -1.05
N THR A 145 18.92 28.29 -0.78
CA THR A 145 19.63 29.09 -1.79
C THR A 145 19.94 28.27 -3.05
N GLY A 146 19.59 28.81 -4.21
CA GLY A 146 19.78 28.14 -5.51
C GLY A 146 18.75 27.06 -5.85
N TRP A 147 17.78 26.78 -4.98
CA TRP A 147 16.60 25.98 -5.34
C TRP A 147 15.58 26.85 -6.06
N LYS A 148 14.68 26.23 -6.81
CA LYS A 148 13.69 26.95 -7.62
C LYS A 148 12.27 26.53 -7.25
N VAL A 149 11.37 27.50 -7.21
CA VAL A 149 9.93 27.25 -7.24
C VAL A 149 9.57 26.79 -8.65
N ARG A 150 9.06 25.56 -8.77
CA ARG A 150 8.62 24.96 -10.03
C ARG A 150 7.16 24.53 -9.93
N THR A 151 6.49 24.49 -11.06
CA THR A 151 5.16 23.91 -11.20
C THR A 151 5.24 22.38 -11.34
N LEU A 152 4.16 21.67 -11.00
CA LEU A 152 4.11 20.21 -11.14
C LEU A 152 4.52 19.72 -12.54
N PRO A 153 4.06 20.31 -13.67
CA PRO A 153 4.43 19.85 -15.02
C PRO A 153 5.92 19.97 -15.36
N GLU A 154 6.65 20.86 -14.68
CA GLU A 154 8.11 20.97 -14.84
C GLU A 154 8.85 19.81 -14.18
N VAL A 155 8.27 19.18 -13.15
CA VAL A 155 8.90 18.10 -12.38
C VAL A 155 8.32 16.72 -12.75
N CYS A 156 7.02 16.67 -13.07
CA CYS A 156 6.27 15.48 -13.41
C CYS A 156 5.30 15.76 -14.57
N GLU A 157 5.35 14.94 -15.62
CA GLU A 157 4.29 14.88 -16.62
C GLU A 157 2.99 14.38 -15.99
N VAL A 158 1.90 15.08 -16.29
CA VAL A 158 0.55 14.72 -15.87
C VAL A 158 -0.17 14.06 -17.04
N ASN A 159 -0.64 12.83 -16.84
CA ASN A 159 -1.30 12.00 -17.83
C ASN A 159 -0.50 11.82 -19.13
N PRO A 160 0.73 11.26 -19.07
CA PRO A 160 1.53 11.00 -20.27
C PRO A 160 0.77 10.13 -21.27
N THR A 161 0.86 10.48 -22.55
CA THR A 161 0.23 9.72 -23.63
C THR A 161 0.98 8.42 -23.87
N ARG A 162 0.24 7.30 -23.90
CA ARG A 162 0.79 5.96 -24.19
C ARG A 162 -0.04 5.25 -25.26
N SER A 163 0.63 4.40 -26.03
CA SER A 163 -0.03 3.52 -27.00
C SER A 163 -0.42 2.20 -26.33
N LEU A 164 -1.69 1.85 -26.44
CA LEU A 164 -2.23 0.53 -26.12
C LEU A 164 -3.53 0.38 -26.93
N PRO A 165 -3.55 -0.45 -27.99
CA PRO A 165 -4.71 -0.58 -28.87
C PRO A 165 -5.95 -1.07 -28.12
N LYS A 166 -7.13 -0.61 -28.55
CA LYS A 166 -8.40 -1.08 -27.99
C LYS A 166 -8.59 -2.57 -28.31
N GLY A 167 -9.06 -3.35 -27.34
CA GLY A 167 -9.18 -4.81 -27.45
C GLY A 167 -7.92 -5.59 -27.08
N THR A 168 -6.77 -4.94 -26.91
CA THR A 168 -5.55 -5.63 -26.43
C THR A 168 -5.74 -6.09 -24.99
N ILE A 169 -5.54 -7.37 -24.72
CA ILE A 169 -5.51 -7.90 -23.34
C ILE A 169 -4.23 -7.41 -22.67
N ALA A 170 -4.37 -6.64 -21.61
CA ALA A 170 -3.25 -6.03 -20.89
C ALA A 170 -3.55 -5.96 -19.38
N PRO A 171 -2.53 -5.75 -18.53
CA PRO A 171 -2.71 -5.54 -17.11
C PRO A 171 -3.64 -4.36 -16.83
N TYR A 172 -4.66 -4.61 -16.01
CA TYR A 172 -5.65 -3.66 -15.58
C TYR A 172 -5.61 -3.53 -14.05
N LEU A 173 -5.37 -2.31 -13.57
CA LEU A 173 -5.44 -2.00 -12.15
C LEU A 173 -6.83 -1.46 -11.79
N ASP A 174 -7.60 -2.24 -11.04
CA ASP A 174 -8.92 -1.84 -10.55
C ASP A 174 -8.82 -0.82 -9.41
N MET A 175 -9.77 0.12 -9.36
CA MET A 175 -9.85 1.11 -8.29
C MET A 175 -10.01 0.45 -6.92
N ALA A 176 -10.64 -0.72 -6.85
CA ALA A 176 -10.74 -1.51 -5.62
C ALA A 176 -9.35 -1.93 -5.09
N SER A 177 -8.42 -2.25 -5.99
CA SER A 177 -7.07 -2.74 -5.67
C SER A 177 -6.04 -1.63 -5.42
N MET A 178 -6.43 -0.37 -5.58
CA MET A 178 -5.59 0.79 -5.27
C MET A 178 -5.39 0.93 -3.76
N PRO A 179 -4.13 1.06 -3.28
CA PRO A 179 -3.82 1.05 -1.86
C PRO A 179 -4.09 2.42 -1.22
N THR A 180 -4.67 2.42 -0.04
CA THR A 180 -4.84 3.62 0.81
C THR A 180 -3.61 3.88 1.70
N ALA A 181 -2.76 2.87 1.89
CA ALA A 181 -1.46 2.94 2.55
C ALA A 181 -0.49 2.00 1.83
N GLY A 182 0.81 2.34 1.79
CA GLY A 182 1.78 1.58 1.00
C GLY A 182 1.79 1.93 -0.48
N PRO A 183 2.91 1.66 -1.18
CA PRO A 183 3.05 1.93 -2.60
C PRO A 183 2.35 0.90 -3.49
N SER A 184 2.36 -0.39 -3.12
CA SER A 184 2.00 -1.45 -4.06
C SER A 184 0.52 -1.81 -3.98
N PRO A 185 -0.14 -2.05 -5.13
CA PRO A 185 -1.52 -2.52 -5.19
C PRO A 185 -1.75 -3.89 -4.53
N GLU A 186 -2.99 -4.20 -4.16
CA GLU A 186 -3.36 -5.52 -3.64
C GLU A 186 -3.35 -6.62 -4.71
N GLY A 187 -3.53 -6.25 -5.98
CA GLY A 187 -3.48 -7.12 -7.14
C GLY A 187 -3.85 -6.37 -8.42
N TRP A 188 -3.72 -7.04 -9.55
CA TRP A 188 -4.19 -6.57 -10.86
C TRP A 188 -4.69 -7.78 -11.65
N VAL A 189 -5.47 -7.51 -12.70
CA VAL A 189 -6.06 -8.54 -13.57
C VAL A 189 -5.75 -8.23 -15.02
N PHE A 190 -5.85 -9.20 -15.91
CA PHE A 190 -5.77 -8.94 -17.35
C PHE A 190 -7.17 -8.66 -17.89
N ARG A 191 -7.32 -7.57 -18.63
CA ARG A 191 -8.58 -7.18 -19.30
C ARG A 191 -8.30 -6.62 -20.68
N GLU A 192 -9.25 -6.80 -21.59
CA GLU A 192 -9.24 -6.15 -22.90
C GLU A 192 -9.33 -4.63 -22.73
N MET A 193 -8.36 -3.92 -23.30
CA MET A 193 -8.28 -2.46 -23.25
C MET A 193 -9.55 -1.82 -23.79
N GLY A 194 -10.25 -1.09 -22.92
CA GLY A 194 -11.45 -0.32 -23.24
C GLY A 194 -11.17 1.18 -23.26
N SER A 195 -11.72 1.89 -22.26
CA SER A 195 -11.47 3.30 -22.02
C SER A 195 -10.85 3.45 -20.62
N GLY A 196 -9.73 4.14 -20.53
CA GLY A 196 -8.96 4.18 -19.31
C GLY A 196 -7.63 4.92 -19.42
N MET A 197 -7.04 5.20 -18.26
CA MET A 197 -5.69 5.75 -18.19
C MET A 197 -4.67 4.64 -18.40
N LYS A 198 -3.61 4.94 -19.14
CA LYS A 198 -2.51 4.02 -19.42
C LYS A 198 -1.28 4.42 -18.61
N PHE A 199 -0.48 3.45 -18.20
CA PHE A 199 0.68 3.67 -17.35
C PHE A 199 1.74 2.60 -17.59
N VAL A 200 2.97 2.90 -17.19
CA VAL A 200 4.11 1.98 -17.25
C VAL A 200 4.84 1.96 -15.90
N ASN A 201 5.81 1.06 -15.74
CA ASN A 201 6.63 1.04 -14.54
C ASN A 201 7.34 2.39 -14.28
N GLY A 202 7.36 2.80 -13.02
CA GLY A 202 7.85 4.10 -12.55
C GLY A 202 6.79 5.19 -12.51
N ASP A 203 5.58 4.95 -13.03
CA ASP A 203 4.47 5.90 -12.92
C ASP A 203 3.85 5.85 -11.51
N THR A 204 3.23 6.96 -11.11
CA THR A 204 2.39 7.05 -9.92
C THR A 204 0.94 7.27 -10.32
N LEU A 205 0.05 6.41 -9.84
CA LEU A 205 -1.39 6.52 -10.05
C LEU A 205 -2.04 7.20 -8.84
N VAL A 206 -2.86 8.21 -9.09
CA VAL A 206 -3.60 8.95 -8.06
C VAL A 206 -5.08 8.87 -8.40
N ALA A 207 -5.93 8.43 -7.47
CA ALA A 207 -7.36 8.51 -7.68
C ALA A 207 -7.80 9.98 -7.72
N ARG A 208 -8.65 10.37 -8.68
CA ARG A 208 -9.10 11.77 -8.83
C ARG A 208 -10.47 12.07 -8.26
N ILE A 209 -11.20 11.04 -7.81
CA ILE A 209 -12.62 11.10 -7.44
C ILE A 209 -12.84 10.89 -5.94
N THR A 210 -13.88 11.52 -5.38
CA THR A 210 -14.39 11.26 -4.02
C THR A 210 -15.02 9.88 -3.89
N PRO A 211 -14.86 9.16 -2.75
CA PRO A 211 -13.96 9.45 -1.63
C PRO A 211 -12.55 8.88 -1.83
N CYS A 212 -12.23 8.35 -3.02
CA CYS A 212 -10.98 7.64 -3.28
C CYS A 212 -9.73 8.53 -3.09
N LEU A 213 -9.75 9.77 -3.58
CA LEU A 213 -8.65 10.72 -3.37
C LEU A 213 -8.52 11.11 -1.88
N GLU A 214 -9.65 11.37 -1.22
CA GLU A 214 -9.69 11.75 0.20
C GLU A 214 -9.12 10.66 1.10
N ASN A 215 -9.46 9.40 0.78
CA ASN A 215 -8.90 8.21 1.43
C ASN A 215 -7.44 7.94 1.06
N GLY A 216 -6.89 8.69 0.10
CA GLY A 216 -5.49 8.58 -0.31
C GLY A 216 -5.21 7.37 -1.17
N LYS A 217 -6.11 6.98 -2.08
CA LYS A 217 -5.81 5.93 -3.04
C LYS A 217 -4.71 6.40 -4.01
N THR A 218 -3.51 5.84 -3.84
CA THR A 218 -2.32 6.17 -4.62
C THR A 218 -1.47 4.92 -4.79
N ALA A 219 -1.07 4.57 -6.00
CA ALA A 219 -0.21 3.41 -6.27
C ALA A 219 1.08 3.85 -6.97
N PHE A 220 2.18 3.19 -6.63
CA PHE A 220 3.39 3.20 -7.44
C PHE A 220 3.34 1.99 -8.39
N VAL A 221 3.60 2.20 -9.68
CA VAL A 221 3.56 1.13 -10.68
C VAL A 221 4.97 0.54 -10.79
N ASP A 222 5.14 -0.69 -10.31
CA ASP A 222 6.39 -1.45 -10.37
C ASP A 222 6.17 -2.96 -10.59
N PHE A 223 4.99 -3.31 -11.11
CA PHE A 223 4.50 -4.69 -11.22
C PHE A 223 4.29 -5.17 -12.66
N LEU A 224 4.52 -4.30 -13.65
CA LEU A 224 4.41 -4.66 -15.05
C LEU A 224 5.69 -5.37 -15.50
N ASP A 225 5.58 -6.20 -16.55
CA ASP A 225 6.75 -6.73 -17.24
C ASP A 225 7.53 -5.60 -17.94
N ASP A 226 8.76 -5.89 -18.37
CA ASP A 226 9.58 -4.92 -19.11
C ASP A 226 8.86 -4.44 -20.38
N ASP A 227 8.87 -3.13 -20.60
CA ASP A 227 8.19 -2.42 -21.70
C ASP A 227 6.66 -2.65 -21.82
N GLN A 228 6.04 -3.27 -20.82
CA GLN A 228 4.61 -3.52 -20.79
C GLN A 228 3.83 -2.25 -20.40
N VAL A 229 2.73 -2.01 -21.11
CA VAL A 229 1.79 -0.92 -20.80
C VAL A 229 0.59 -1.50 -20.06
N GLY A 230 0.37 -1.03 -18.85
CA GLY A 230 -0.84 -1.28 -18.08
C GLY A 230 -1.90 -0.21 -18.34
N TRP A 231 -3.14 -0.51 -17.95
CA TRP A 231 -4.23 0.46 -18.01
C TRP A 231 -5.16 0.35 -16.80
N GLY A 232 -6.08 1.29 -16.66
CA GLY A 232 -6.89 1.42 -15.46
C GLY A 232 -8.08 2.35 -15.65
N SER A 233 -8.76 2.66 -14.55
CA SER A 233 -9.90 3.57 -14.56
C SER A 233 -9.58 4.93 -15.20
N THR A 234 -10.57 5.55 -15.85
CA THR A 234 -10.51 6.97 -16.26
C THR A 234 -10.50 7.93 -15.07
N GLU A 235 -10.76 7.42 -13.87
CA GLU A 235 -10.69 8.14 -12.59
C GLU A 235 -9.27 8.12 -11.98
N TYR A 236 -8.25 7.74 -12.77
CA TYR A 236 -6.85 7.92 -12.41
C TYR A 236 -6.29 9.22 -12.98
N ILE A 237 -5.34 9.79 -12.24
CA ILE A 237 -4.34 10.72 -12.75
C ILE A 237 -3.02 9.97 -12.70
N VAL A 238 -2.27 10.00 -13.80
CA VAL A 238 -0.96 9.35 -13.92
C VAL A 238 0.10 10.43 -13.82
N LEU A 239 1.01 10.31 -12.85
CA LEU A 239 2.14 11.20 -12.68
C LEU A 239 3.42 10.46 -13.09
N ARG A 240 4.13 11.01 -14.06
CA ARG A 240 5.42 10.50 -14.53
C ARG A 240 6.51 11.53 -14.23
N PRO A 241 7.47 11.25 -13.35
CA PRO A 241 8.63 12.12 -13.16
C PRO A 241 9.38 12.38 -14.47
N ARG A 242 9.90 13.60 -14.63
CA ARG A 242 10.88 13.90 -15.68
C ARG A 242 12.14 13.04 -15.49
N GLU A 243 12.90 12.86 -16.56
CA GLU A 243 14.00 11.88 -16.63
C GLU A 243 15.01 11.97 -15.47
N ALA A 244 15.40 13.19 -15.07
CA ALA A 244 16.34 13.41 -13.97
C ALA A 244 15.76 13.24 -12.57
N VAL A 245 14.42 13.14 -12.45
CA VAL A 245 13.72 13.02 -11.17
C VAL A 245 13.40 11.54 -10.91
N PRO A 246 13.79 10.97 -9.76
CA PRO A 246 13.59 9.54 -9.52
C PRO A 246 12.10 9.19 -9.44
N PRO A 247 11.67 8.03 -9.98
CA PRO A 247 10.27 7.57 -9.96
C PRO A 247 9.57 7.66 -8.59
N ALA A 248 10.31 7.33 -7.52
CA ALA A 248 9.81 7.39 -6.15
C ALA A 248 9.37 8.80 -5.71
N PHE A 249 9.89 9.86 -6.34
CA PHE A 249 9.56 11.24 -6.00
C PHE A 249 8.08 11.54 -6.26
N ALA A 250 7.54 11.18 -7.43
CA ALA A 250 6.12 11.39 -7.73
C ALA A 250 5.22 10.63 -6.75
N TYR A 251 5.61 9.41 -6.36
CA TYR A 251 4.87 8.62 -5.38
C TYR A 251 4.80 9.34 -4.03
N LEU A 252 5.94 9.78 -3.50
CA LEU A 252 6.01 10.44 -2.20
C LEU A 252 5.35 11.81 -2.22
N LEU A 253 5.50 12.54 -3.32
CA LEU A 253 4.78 13.79 -3.56
C LEU A 253 3.27 13.57 -3.52
N ALA A 254 2.76 12.59 -4.26
CA ALA A 254 1.34 12.26 -4.28
C ALA A 254 0.79 11.80 -2.92
N ARG A 255 1.66 11.20 -2.08
CA ARG A 255 1.35 10.81 -0.69
C ARG A 255 1.53 11.94 0.33
N SER A 256 2.12 13.07 -0.05
CA SER A 256 2.39 14.19 0.85
C SER A 256 1.10 14.91 1.24
N THR A 257 1.07 15.45 2.46
CA THR A 257 -0.10 16.18 2.96
C THR A 257 -0.38 17.42 2.13
N ASN A 258 0.66 18.14 1.71
CA ASN A 258 0.55 19.40 0.96
C ASN A 258 -0.07 19.16 -0.42
N PHE A 259 0.44 18.18 -1.17
CA PHE A 259 -0.11 17.84 -2.47
C PHE A 259 -1.55 17.33 -2.38
N ARG A 260 -1.84 16.43 -1.42
CA ARG A 260 -3.20 15.89 -1.26
C ARG A 260 -4.20 16.98 -0.88
N ARG A 261 -3.83 17.87 0.04
CA ARG A 261 -4.69 19.00 0.43
C ARG A 261 -4.98 19.90 -0.75
N PHE A 262 -3.95 20.25 -1.52
CA PHE A 262 -4.12 21.03 -2.75
C PHE A 262 -5.06 20.33 -3.73
N ALA A 263 -4.82 19.05 -4.03
CA ALA A 263 -5.64 18.30 -4.98
C ALA A 263 -7.11 18.21 -4.54
N ILE A 264 -7.37 17.95 -3.25
CA ILE A 264 -8.73 17.91 -2.68
C ILE A 264 -9.41 19.28 -2.82
N GLN A 265 -8.68 20.39 -2.63
CA GLN A 265 -9.23 21.74 -2.82
C GLN A 265 -9.60 22.06 -4.29
N GLN A 266 -9.00 21.36 -5.26
CA GLN A 266 -9.35 21.50 -6.68
C GLN A 266 -10.55 20.65 -7.11
N MET A 267 -11.16 19.90 -6.19
CA MET A 267 -12.32 19.07 -6.52
C MET A 267 -13.52 19.91 -6.97
N THR A 268 -14.14 19.51 -8.08
CA THR A 268 -15.36 20.13 -8.63
C THR A 268 -16.43 19.07 -8.90
N GLY A 269 -17.69 19.48 -8.96
CA GLY A 269 -18.84 18.59 -9.19
C GLY A 269 -19.79 18.49 -8.00
N SER A 270 -20.81 17.64 -8.13
CA SER A 270 -21.87 17.46 -7.13
C SER A 270 -21.39 16.70 -5.89
N SER A 271 -22.05 16.96 -4.76
CA SER A 271 -21.76 16.32 -3.46
C SER A 271 -21.75 14.78 -3.60
N GLY A 272 -20.69 14.15 -3.09
CA GLY A 272 -20.49 12.69 -3.15
C GLY A 272 -19.84 12.16 -4.45
N ARG A 273 -19.69 12.97 -5.49
CA ARG A 273 -19.01 12.57 -6.74
C ARG A 273 -18.18 13.69 -7.35
N GLN A 274 -17.34 14.32 -6.53
CA GLN A 274 -16.44 15.37 -6.99
C GLN A 274 -15.17 14.79 -7.60
N ARG A 275 -14.57 15.55 -8.52
CA ARG A 275 -13.35 15.17 -9.24
C ARG A 275 -12.36 16.30 -9.31
N VAL A 276 -11.09 15.95 -9.23
CA VAL A 276 -9.99 16.84 -9.60
C VAL A 276 -9.83 16.83 -11.11
N PRO A 277 -9.96 17.99 -11.80
CA PRO A 277 -9.53 18.13 -13.19
C PRO A 277 -8.00 17.98 -13.27
N ALA A 278 -7.46 17.16 -14.18
CA ALA A 278 -6.01 16.95 -14.26
C ALA A 278 -5.25 18.28 -14.45
N ASP A 279 -5.78 19.18 -15.29
CA ASP A 279 -5.20 20.50 -15.57
C ASP A 279 -5.12 21.39 -14.32
N SER A 280 -5.97 21.18 -13.31
CA SER A 280 -5.90 21.94 -12.06
C SER A 280 -4.61 21.66 -11.27
N LEU A 281 -4.02 20.47 -11.46
CA LEU A 281 -2.76 20.09 -10.81
C LEU A 281 -1.55 20.82 -11.40
N SER A 282 -1.67 21.40 -12.60
CA SER A 282 -0.60 22.19 -13.21
C SER A 282 -0.21 23.42 -12.37
N LYS A 283 -1.13 23.91 -11.54
CA LYS A 283 -0.94 25.07 -10.66
C LYS A 283 -0.24 24.72 -9.35
N TYR A 284 -0.06 23.43 -9.06
CA TYR A 284 0.65 23.04 -7.86
C TYR A 284 2.12 23.43 -7.99
N GLN A 285 2.61 24.21 -7.04
CA GLN A 285 4.01 24.62 -6.98
C GLN A 285 4.74 23.85 -5.87
N LEU A 286 6.01 23.59 -6.12
CA LEU A 286 6.93 22.93 -5.21
C LEU A 286 8.32 23.53 -5.33
N VAL A 287 9.08 23.46 -4.26
CA VAL A 287 10.46 23.93 -4.20
C VAL A 287 11.37 22.72 -4.37
N VAL A 288 12.22 22.77 -5.38
CA VAL A 288 13.14 21.67 -5.71
C VAL A 288 14.50 22.22 -6.10
N PRO A 289 15.58 21.45 -5.95
CA PRO A 289 16.86 21.79 -6.56
C PRO A 289 16.73 21.79 -8.09
N GLU A 290 17.80 22.15 -8.79
CA GLU A 290 17.89 21.96 -10.23
C GLU A 290 17.59 20.50 -10.61
N LEU A 291 16.88 20.26 -11.72
CA LEU A 291 16.35 18.92 -12.04
C LEU A 291 17.47 17.89 -12.23
N GLU A 292 18.61 18.32 -12.79
CA GLU A 292 19.81 17.50 -13.00
C GLU A 292 20.71 17.40 -11.75
N SER A 293 20.23 17.81 -10.58
CA SER A 293 21.00 17.76 -9.34
C SER A 293 21.34 16.33 -8.92
N ASP A 294 22.60 16.11 -8.51
CA ASP A 294 23.04 14.87 -7.86
C ASP A 294 22.23 14.50 -6.61
N LEU A 295 21.53 15.47 -6.01
CA LEU A 295 20.64 15.23 -4.88
C LEU A 295 19.48 14.31 -5.25
N PHE A 296 18.88 14.48 -6.43
CA PHE A 296 17.82 13.60 -6.92
C PHE A 296 18.34 12.18 -7.17
N ALA A 297 19.52 12.05 -7.75
CA ALA A 297 20.16 10.75 -7.96
C ALA A 297 20.45 10.04 -6.63
N HIS A 298 20.99 10.75 -5.63
CA HIS A 298 21.20 10.21 -4.29
C HIS A 298 19.89 9.81 -3.60
N PHE A 299 18.88 10.67 -3.66
CA PHE A 299 17.56 10.38 -3.12
C PHE A 299 16.96 9.11 -3.73
N GLY A 300 17.00 8.99 -5.06
CA GLY A 300 16.54 7.81 -5.78
C GLY A 300 17.27 6.53 -5.35
N ARG A 301 18.60 6.58 -5.20
CA ARG A 301 19.41 5.45 -4.71
C ARG A 301 19.04 5.00 -3.30
N LEU A 302 18.62 5.91 -2.43
CA LEU A 302 18.20 5.57 -1.07
C LEU A 302 16.79 4.97 -1.04
N VAL A 303 15.86 5.52 -1.81
CA VAL A 303 14.43 5.22 -1.68
C VAL A 303 13.95 4.10 -2.60
N LEU A 304 14.38 4.07 -3.87
CA LEU A 304 13.90 3.06 -4.83
C LEU A 304 14.13 1.61 -4.39
N PRO A 305 15.28 1.24 -3.78
CA PRO A 305 15.45 -0.10 -3.23
C PRO A 305 14.46 -0.44 -2.12
N GLN A 306 14.00 0.56 -1.33
CA GLN A 306 13.01 0.32 -0.28
C GLN A 306 11.63 0.03 -0.88
N LEU A 307 11.22 0.77 -1.92
CA LEU A 307 9.96 0.49 -2.62
C LEU A 307 9.97 -0.90 -3.27
N ARG A 308 11.08 -1.29 -3.89
CA ARG A 308 11.26 -2.65 -4.44
C ARG A 308 11.12 -3.73 -3.36
N ARG A 309 11.76 -3.56 -2.20
CA ARG A 309 11.62 -4.46 -1.05
C ARG A 309 10.18 -4.56 -0.54
N ILE A 310 9.43 -3.45 -0.57
CA ILE A 310 8.02 -3.45 -0.19
C ILE A 310 7.21 -4.33 -1.16
N ARG A 311 7.43 -4.17 -2.47
CA ARG A 311 6.77 -4.98 -3.50
C ARG A 311 7.10 -6.47 -3.35
N GLU A 312 8.37 -6.82 -3.24
CA GLU A 312 8.83 -8.21 -3.04
C GLU A 312 8.19 -8.84 -1.80
N ALA A 313 8.11 -8.09 -0.70
CA ALA A 313 7.44 -8.53 0.52
C ALA A 313 5.93 -8.73 0.32
N MET A 314 5.29 -7.91 -0.50
CA MET A 314 3.86 -8.05 -0.82
C MET A 314 3.58 -9.27 -1.70
N GLU A 315 4.44 -9.54 -2.68
CA GLU A 315 4.37 -10.77 -3.49
C GLU A 315 4.57 -12.01 -2.62
N GLN A 316 5.58 -12.00 -1.74
CA GLN A 316 5.79 -13.07 -0.77
C GLN A 316 4.55 -13.27 0.11
N ASN A 317 3.94 -12.20 0.61
CA ASN A 317 2.73 -12.29 1.42
C ASN A 317 1.55 -12.92 0.67
N ARG A 318 1.39 -12.63 -0.63
CA ARG A 318 0.36 -13.27 -1.47
C ARG A 318 0.61 -14.77 -1.59
N THR A 319 1.84 -15.19 -1.84
CA THR A 319 2.21 -16.61 -1.91
C THR A 319 1.99 -17.32 -0.58
N ILE A 320 2.41 -16.71 0.54
CA ILE A 320 2.21 -17.28 1.88
C ILE A 320 0.72 -17.41 2.20
N ALA A 321 -0.09 -16.39 1.88
CA ALA A 321 -1.54 -16.45 2.06
C ALA A 321 -2.18 -17.56 1.23
N ALA A 322 -1.79 -17.72 -0.04
CA ALA A 322 -2.28 -18.79 -0.90
C ALA A 322 -1.92 -20.19 -0.36
N ILE A 323 -0.70 -20.36 0.16
CA ILE A 323 -0.28 -21.61 0.83
C ILE A 323 -1.15 -21.88 2.05
N ARG A 324 -1.31 -20.89 2.94
CA ARG A 324 -2.16 -21.01 4.13
C ARG A 324 -3.58 -21.43 3.75
N ASP A 325 -4.18 -20.76 2.78
CA ASP A 325 -5.56 -21.00 2.35
C ASP A 325 -5.73 -22.38 1.68
N ALA A 326 -4.69 -22.89 1.02
CA ALA A 326 -4.66 -24.24 0.47
C ALA A 326 -4.42 -25.36 1.51
N LEU A 327 -3.68 -25.06 2.58
CA LEU A 327 -3.39 -26.02 3.67
C LEU A 327 -4.55 -26.14 4.65
N LEU A 328 -5.22 -25.03 4.96
CA LEU A 328 -6.29 -24.97 5.95
C LEU A 328 -7.37 -26.06 5.78
N PRO A 329 -8.02 -26.23 4.61
CA PRO A 329 -9.06 -27.25 4.47
C PRO A 329 -8.52 -28.67 4.59
N LYS A 330 -7.31 -28.94 4.08
CA LYS A 330 -6.70 -30.28 4.09
C LYS A 330 -6.25 -30.73 5.48
N LEU A 331 -5.81 -29.78 6.30
CA LEU A 331 -5.45 -30.03 7.70
C LEU A 331 -6.71 -30.26 8.55
N ILE A 332 -7.79 -29.52 8.29
CA ILE A 332 -9.06 -29.69 9.01
C ILE A 332 -9.76 -31.01 8.62
N SER A 333 -9.72 -31.42 7.36
CA SER A 333 -10.34 -32.67 6.90
C SER A 333 -9.50 -33.92 7.22
N GLY A 334 -8.25 -33.76 7.64
CA GLY A 334 -7.31 -34.87 7.85
C GLY A 334 -6.74 -35.46 6.55
N GLU A 335 -7.06 -34.89 5.38
CA GLU A 335 -6.45 -35.26 4.08
C GLU A 335 -4.95 -35.04 4.07
N MET A 336 -4.45 -34.10 4.88
CA MET A 336 -3.02 -33.84 5.06
C MET A 336 -2.64 -33.98 6.52
N ARG A 337 -1.57 -34.73 6.77
CA ARG A 337 -0.99 -34.85 8.10
C ARG A 337 -0.11 -33.65 8.42
N VAL A 338 -0.09 -33.28 9.70
CA VAL A 338 0.73 -32.20 10.25
C VAL A 338 2.20 -32.24 9.78
N PRO A 339 2.94 -33.36 9.83
CA PRO A 339 4.35 -33.36 9.42
C PRO A 339 4.58 -33.08 7.92
N ASP A 340 3.59 -33.39 7.09
CA ASP A 340 3.66 -33.09 5.65
C ASP A 340 3.43 -31.61 5.38
N ALA A 341 2.53 -30.96 6.15
CA ALA A 341 2.35 -29.52 6.11
C ALA A 341 3.55 -28.74 6.65
N GLU A 342 4.20 -29.20 7.73
CA GLU A 342 5.44 -28.60 8.26
C GLU A 342 6.53 -28.52 7.20
N ARG A 343 6.68 -29.57 6.38
CA ARG A 343 7.66 -29.61 5.29
C ARG A 343 7.36 -28.59 4.19
N ILE A 344 6.09 -28.36 3.88
CA ILE A 344 5.65 -27.36 2.90
C ILE A 344 5.93 -25.96 3.43
N VAL A 345 5.53 -25.70 4.68
CA VAL A 345 5.71 -24.39 5.33
C VAL A 345 7.19 -24.05 5.54
N GLY A 346 8.01 -25.02 5.94
CA GLY A 346 9.46 -24.82 6.12
C GLY A 346 10.22 -24.46 4.84
N ARG A 347 9.64 -24.71 3.65
CA ARG A 347 10.19 -24.24 2.36
C ARG A 347 9.70 -22.86 1.96
N ALA A 348 8.59 -22.40 2.53
CA ALA A 348 7.90 -21.16 2.17
C ALA A 348 8.26 -19.97 3.09
N LEU A 349 8.66 -20.25 4.33
CA LEU A 349 9.12 -19.27 5.31
C LEU A 349 10.59 -18.88 5.11
#